data_AF-A0A5C7ZBN2-F1
#
_entry.id   AF-A0A5C7ZBN2-F1
#
_cell.length_a   1.000
_cell.length_b   1.000
_cell.length_c   1.000
_cell.angle_alpha   90.00
_cell.angle_beta   90.00
_cell.angle_gamma   90.00
#
_symmetry.space_group_name_H-M   'P 1'
#
loop_
_entity.id
_entity.type
_entity.pdbx_description
1 polymer ?
#
loop_
_entity_poly.entity_id
_entity_poly.type
_entity_poly.pdbx_seq_one_letter_code
_entity_poly.pdbx_strand_id
1 'polypeptide(L)'
;MGALKKLGFFAAFIIPALALTGYYLDGWWNYLAIAFSFVVIPLIDSQSGINTANIEPERQKIVGEEFYYRFVTYAWTYIQLAFVIWACGVIGTGNINTVWEWIGFT
;
A
#
# COMPACT_ATOMS: atom_id res chain seq x y z
N MET A 1 -22.68 0.32 -1.87
CA MET A 1 -21.67 -0.59 -1.28
C MET A 1 -21.52 -0.29 0.21
N GLY A 2 -21.41 -1.30 1.06
CA GLY A 2 -21.17 -1.09 2.51
C GLY A 2 -19.82 -0.43 2.76
N ALA A 3 -19.72 0.37 3.84
CA ALA A 3 -18.51 1.12 4.20
C ALA A 3 -17.26 0.23 4.32
N LEU A 4 -17.43 -1.01 4.77
CA LEU A 4 -16.34 -1.98 4.89
C LEU A 4 -15.67 -2.33 3.55
N LYS A 5 -16.44 -2.41 2.45
CA LYS A 5 -15.88 -2.66 1.10
C LYS A 5 -15.10 -1.46 0.56
N LYS A 6 -15.44 -0.25 0.99
CA LYS A 6 -14.73 0.98 0.60
C LYS A 6 -13.36 1.09 1.27
N LEU A 7 -13.21 0.59 2.50
CA LEU A 7 -11.94 0.57 3.23
C LEU A 7 -10.86 -0.27 2.54
N GLY A 8 -11.23 -1.30 1.78
CA GLY A 8 -10.28 -2.10 1.00
C GLY A 8 -9.47 -1.27 0.00
N PHE A 9 -10.03 -0.19 -0.54
CA PHE A 9 -9.30 0.70 -1.45
C PHE A 9 -8.22 1.53 -0.76
N PHE A 10 -8.31 1.73 0.56
CA PHE A 10 -7.26 2.37 1.32
C PHE A 10 -6.11 1.42 1.67
N ALA A 11 -6.24 0.11 1.39
CA ALA A 11 -5.18 -0.85 1.66
C ALA A 11 -3.87 -0.51 0.92
N ALA A 12 -3.96 0.14 -0.24
CA ALA A 12 -2.79 0.62 -0.98
C ALA A 12 -1.91 1.57 -0.14
N PHE A 13 -2.52 2.42 0.69
CA PHE A 13 -1.79 3.38 1.53
C PHE A 13 -1.13 2.75 2.76
N ILE A 14 -1.55 1.53 3.15
CA ILE A 14 -0.99 0.84 4.31
C ILE A 14 0.48 0.48 4.06
N ILE A 15 0.82 0.06 2.84
CA ILE A 15 2.17 -0.37 2.49
C ILE A 15 3.22 0.74 2.71
N PRO A 16 3.11 1.94 2.13
CA PRO A 16 4.07 3.01 2.38
C PRO A 16 4.06 3.48 3.84
N ALA A 17 2.90 3.48 4.50
CA ALA A 17 2.83 3.81 5.93
C ALA A 17 3.61 2.81 6.81
N LEU A 18 3.53 1.52 6.51
CA LEU A 18 4.29 0.47 7.20
C LEU A 18 5.79 0.57 6.90
N ALA A 19 6.19 0.93 5.67
CA ALA A 19 7.59 1.14 5.34
C ALA A 19 8.18 2.33 6.10
N LEU A 20 7.48 3.47 6.14
CA LEU A 20 7.86 4.63 6.96
C LEU A 20 7.94 4.27 8.45
N THR A 21 6.93 3.58 8.96
CA THR A 21 6.89 3.16 10.37
C THR A 21 8.05 2.21 10.70
N GLY A 22 8.31 1.24 9.81
CA GLY A 22 9.43 0.32 9.94
C GLY A 22 10.75 1.06 10.02
N TYR A 23 10.96 2.04 9.14
CA TYR A 23 12.18 2.83 9.09
C TYR A 23 12.44 3.59 10.40
N TYR A 24 11.42 4.24 10.95
CA TYR A 24 11.58 5.00 12.20
C TYR A 24 11.65 4.13 13.46
N LEU A 25 11.16 2.89 13.41
CA LEU A 25 11.28 1.92 14.52
C LEU A 25 12.57 1.09 14.44
N ASP A 26 13.23 1.08 13.28
CA ASP A 26 14.51 0.42 13.00
C ASP A 26 14.49 -1.12 13.15
N GLY A 27 15.59 -1.76 12.78
CA GLY A 27 15.78 -3.21 12.91
C GLY A 27 14.76 -4.02 12.12
N TRP A 28 14.14 -5.01 12.77
CA TRP A 28 13.20 -5.92 12.11
C TRP A 28 11.87 -5.27 11.71
N TRP A 29 11.56 -4.09 12.24
CA TRP A 29 10.32 -3.38 11.91
C TRP A 29 10.27 -2.93 10.45
N ASN A 30 11.43 -2.78 9.80
CA ASN A 30 11.54 -2.50 8.37
C ASN A 30 10.87 -3.55 7.46
N TYR A 31 10.73 -4.78 7.95
CA TYR A 31 10.06 -5.86 7.22
C TYR A 31 8.54 -5.87 7.38
N LEU A 32 7.94 -4.92 8.11
CA LEU A 32 6.48 -4.83 8.29
C LEU A 32 5.72 -4.75 6.97
N ALA A 33 6.19 -3.94 6.01
CA ALA A 33 5.54 -3.81 4.71
C ALA A 33 5.56 -5.14 3.92
N ILE A 34 6.65 -5.91 4.03
CA ILE A 34 6.80 -7.23 3.40
C ILE A 34 5.88 -8.24 4.10
N ALA A 35 5.94 -8.33 5.42
CA ALA A 35 5.08 -9.23 6.20
C ALA A 35 3.59 -8.94 5.94
N PHE A 36 3.20 -7.66 5.87
CA PHE A 36 1.83 -7.30 5.54
C PHE A 36 1.43 -7.75 4.13
N SER A 37 2.28 -7.51 3.12
CA SER A 37 1.95 -7.82 1.73
C SER A 37 1.90 -9.32 1.43
N PHE A 38 2.77 -10.11 2.06
CA PHE A 38 2.92 -11.55 1.76
C PHE A 38 2.32 -12.48 2.80
N VAL A 39 1.96 -11.98 3.98
CA VAL A 39 1.31 -12.79 5.03
C VAL A 39 -0.10 -12.26 5.28
N VAL A 40 -0.24 -10.98 5.64
CA VAL A 40 -1.54 -10.44 6.08
C VAL A 40 -2.54 -10.35 4.93
N ILE A 41 -2.15 -9.83 3.75
CA ILE A 41 -3.06 -9.74 2.59
C ILE A 41 -3.54 -11.13 2.15
N PRO A 42 -2.68 -12.14 1.92
CA PRO A 42 -3.15 -13.49 1.56
C PRO A 42 -4.04 -14.14 2.63
N LEU A 43 -3.76 -13.93 3.92
CA LEU A 43 -4.61 -14.43 4.99
C LEU A 43 -6.00 -13.78 4.97
N ILE A 44 -6.10 -12.48 4.70
CA ILE A 44 -7.39 -11.79 4.55
C ILE A 44 -8.12 -12.28 3.30
N ASP A 45 -7.41 -12.44 2.18
CA ASP A 45 -7.97 -12.88 0.90
C ASP A 45 -8.54 -14.32 1.01
N SER A 46 -7.77 -15.24 1.60
CA SER A 46 -8.21 -16.62 1.84
C SER A 46 -9.46 -16.73 2.72
N GLN A 47 -9.66 -15.80 3.66
CA GLN A 47 -10.85 -15.76 4.52
C GLN A 47 -12.04 -15.02 3.89
N SER A 48 -11.78 -14.06 3.00
CA SER A 48 -12.83 -13.20 2.42
C SER A 48 -13.61 -13.88 1.29
N GLY A 49 -13.04 -14.93 0.68
CA GLY A 49 -13.68 -15.69 -0.38
C GLY A 49 -13.76 -14.94 -1.72
N ILE A 50 -14.09 -15.67 -2.80
CA ILE A 50 -14.12 -15.12 -4.16
C ILE A 50 -15.43 -14.39 -4.40
N ASN A 51 -15.37 -13.09 -4.68
CA ASN A 51 -16.53 -12.32 -5.10
C ASN A 51 -16.78 -12.50 -6.61
N THR A 52 -17.79 -13.29 -6.97
CA THR A 52 -18.19 -13.53 -8.37
C THR A 52 -19.19 -12.49 -8.91
N ALA A 53 -19.60 -11.51 -8.10
CA ALA A 53 -20.51 -10.47 -8.54
C ALA A 53 -19.78 -9.45 -9.45
N ASN A 54 -19.84 -9.69 -10.76
CA ASN A 54 -19.32 -8.75 -11.73
C ASN A 54 -20.30 -7.58 -11.93
N ILE A 55 -19.78 -6.36 -12.04
CA ILE A 55 -20.60 -5.19 -12.38
C ILE A 55 -20.84 -5.24 -13.88
N GLU A 56 -22.09 -5.03 -14.31
CA GLU A 56 -22.42 -4.95 -15.74
C GLU A 56 -21.53 -3.92 -16.46
N PRO A 57 -21.04 -4.21 -17.68
CA PRO A 57 -20.07 -3.37 -18.39
C PRO A 57 -20.47 -1.88 -18.48
N GLU A 58 -21.76 -1.61 -18.68
CA GLU A 58 -22.31 -0.26 -18.78
C GLU A 58 -22.21 0.52 -17.46
N ARG A 59 -22.23 -0.18 -16.32
CA ARG A 59 -22.21 0.40 -14.99
C ARG A 59 -20.78 0.52 -14.41
N GLN A 60 -19.80 -0.18 -15.00
CA GLN A 60 -18.40 -0.10 -14.58
C GLN A 60 -17.83 1.31 -14.71
N LYS A 61 -18.12 2.01 -15.81
CA LYS A 61 -17.66 3.38 -16.03
C LYS A 61 -18.26 4.36 -15.02
N ILE A 62 -19.56 4.21 -14.72
CA ILE A 62 -20.27 5.05 -13.75
C ILE A 62 -19.69 4.85 -12.34
N VAL A 63 -19.44 3.60 -11.95
CA VAL A 63 -18.88 3.28 -10.63
C VAL A 63 -17.42 3.76 -10.53
N GLY A 64 -16.61 3.56 -11.57
CA GLY A 64 -15.20 4.02 -11.59
C GLY A 64 -15.05 5.55 -11.58
N GLU A 65 -16.03 6.28 -12.12
CA GLU A 65 -16.04 7.74 -12.11
C GLU A 65 -16.60 8.36 -10.82
N GLU A 66 -17.12 7.56 -9.87
CA GLU A 66 -17.53 8.10 -8.58
C GLU A 66 -16.36 8.84 -7.92
N PHE A 67 -16.66 10.03 -7.40
CA PHE A 67 -15.68 10.93 -6.77
C PHE A 67 -14.76 10.20 -5.80
N TYR A 68 -15.31 9.28 -5.00
CA TYR A 68 -14.55 8.49 -4.03
C TYR A 68 -13.40 7.71 -4.66
N TYR A 69 -13.63 6.96 -5.74
CA TYR A 69 -12.59 6.12 -6.35
C TYR A 69 -11.55 6.96 -7.11
N ARG A 70 -11.99 8.04 -7.78
CA ARG A 70 -11.04 9.00 -8.41
C ARG A 70 -10.19 9.72 -7.37
N PHE A 71 -10.79 10.14 -6.25
CA PHE A 71 -10.06 10.78 -5.16
C PHE A 71 -8.97 9.86 -4.61
N VAL A 72 -9.33 8.61 -4.27
CA VAL A 72 -8.35 7.61 -3.79
C VAL A 72 -7.25 7.39 -4.82
N THR A 73 -7.59 7.27 -6.11
CA THR A 73 -6.62 7.08 -7.19
C THR A 73 -5.64 8.25 -7.31
N TYR A 74 -6.14 9.49 -7.27
CA TYR A 74 -5.27 10.67 -7.37
C TYR A 74 -4.44 10.89 -6.10
N ALA A 75 -5.00 10.66 -4.92
CA ALA A 75 -4.25 10.69 -3.67
C ALA A 75 -3.10 9.67 -3.69
N TRP A 76 -3.34 8.48 -4.25
CA TRP A 76 -2.33 7.44 -4.40
C TRP A 76 -1.13 7.90 -5.24
N THR A 77 -1.36 8.54 -6.38
CA THR A 77 -0.27 9.07 -7.22
C THR A 77 0.65 10.02 -6.45
N TYR A 78 0.09 10.95 -5.68
CA TYR A 78 0.88 11.90 -4.89
C TYR A 78 1.63 11.22 -3.75
N ILE A 79 1.01 10.23 -3.08
CA ILE A 79 1.65 9.46 -2.02
C ILE A 79 2.81 8.64 -2.57
N GLN A 80 2.67 8.02 -3.74
CA GLN A 80 3.76 7.31 -4.40
C GLN A 80 4.94 8.24 -4.70
N LEU A 81 4.66 9.42 -5.27
CA LEU A 81 5.71 10.38 -5.58
C LEU A 81 6.43 10.87 -4.30
N ALA A 82 5.67 11.21 -3.26
CA ALA A 82 6.22 11.61 -1.97
C ALA A 82 7.08 10.50 -1.34
N PHE A 83 6.62 9.24 -1.43
CA PHE A 83 7.35 8.08 -0.92
C PHE A 83 8.67 7.86 -1.66
N VAL A 84 8.70 8.02 -2.99
CA VAL A 84 9.93 7.93 -3.79
C VAL A 84 10.91 9.04 -3.39
N ILE A 85 10.44 10.28 -3.28
CA ILE A 85 11.28 11.42 -2.87
C ILE A 85 11.87 11.16 -1.48
N TRP A 86 11.04 10.70 -0.54
CA TRP A 86 11.48 10.33 0.80
C TRP A 86 12.53 9.23 0.78
N ALA A 87 12.30 8.14 0.05
CA ALA A 87 13.24 7.01 -0.06
C ALA A 87 14.58 7.44 -0.65
N CYS A 88 14.57 8.29 -1.70
CA CYS A 88 15.79 8.87 -2.25
C CYS A 88 16.53 9.74 -1.21
N GLY A 89 15.81 10.51 -0.41
CA GLY A 89 16.40 11.33 0.67
C GLY A 89 17.05 10.48 1.76
N VAL A 90 16.37 9.42 2.20
CA VAL A 90 16.91 8.46 3.18
C VAL A 90 18.16 7.77 2.64
N ILE A 91 18.13 7.22 1.43
CA ILE A 91 19.28 6.56 0.80
C ILE A 91 20.43 7.54 0.59
N GLY A 92 20.14 8.76 0.14
CA GLY A 92 21.16 9.77 -0.16
C GLY A 92 21.86 10.34 1.06
N THR A 93 21.30 10.16 2.27
CA THR A 93 21.87 10.67 3.53
C THR A 93 22.30 9.56 4.50
N GLY A 94 21.82 8.33 4.32
CA GLY A 94 22.20 7.17 5.11
C GLY A 94 23.48 6.50 4.62
N ASN A 95 24.20 5.84 5.54
CA ASN A 95 25.30 4.94 5.19
C ASN A 95 24.75 3.53 5.00
N ILE A 96 24.33 3.20 3.78
CA ILE A 96 23.91 1.84 3.42
C ILE A 96 25.16 1.04 3.02
N ASN A 97 25.58 0.13 3.89
CA ASN A 97 26.81 -0.65 3.75
C ASN A 97 26.53 -2.10 3.29
N THR A 98 25.34 -2.65 3.56
CA THR A 98 25.04 -4.08 3.34
C THR A 98 23.85 -4.29 2.39
N VAL A 99 23.78 -5.42 1.68
CA VAL A 99 22.65 -5.75 0.79
C VAL A 99 21.31 -5.86 1.54
N TRP A 100 21.34 -6.31 2.80
CA TRP A 100 20.13 -6.39 3.65
C TRP A 100 19.61 -5.00 4.05
N GLU A 101 20.52 -4.04 4.18
CA GLU A 101 20.24 -2.62 4.43
C GLU A 101 19.60 -1.95 3.20
N TRP A 102 19.94 -2.38 1.98
CA TRP A 102 19.24 -1.95 0.77
C TRP A 102 17.79 -2.44 0.67
N ILE A 103 17.49 -3.62 1.23
CA ILE A 103 16.15 -4.22 1.18
C ILE A 103 15.30 -3.72 2.37
N GLY A 104 15.94 -3.52 3.52
CA GLY A 104 15.28 -3.10 4.75
C GLY A 104 15.29 -1.60 5.00
N PHE A 105 16.19 -0.81 4.43
CA PHE A 105 16.55 0.51 4.98
C PHE A 105 17.05 0.44 6.45
N THR A 106 17.65 -0.69 6.86
CA THR A 106 18.46 -0.81 8.09
C THR A 106 19.89 -0.37 7.86
#